data_AF-A0A7Y6NNN3-F1
#
_entry.id   AF-A0A7Y6NNN3-F1
#
_cell.length_a   1.000
_cell.length_b   1.000
_cell.length_c   1.000
_cell.angle_alpha   90.00
_cell.angle_beta   90.00
_cell.angle_gamma   90.00
#
_symmetry.space_group_name_H-M   'P 1'
#
loop_
_entity.id
_entity.type
_entity.pdbx_description
1 polymer ?
#
loop_
_entity_poly.entity_id
_entity_poly.type
_entity_poly.pdbx_seq_one_letter_code
_entity_poly.pdbx_strand_id
1 'polypeptide(L)'
;MRPKLRVFLQSTALAIAAAVAGVSGAQAQSEKDIHLDAATRNTGGDKFLKDWTRDRYCMYVDNPALLAEIRTHTAPVAPMQIFDDVWYVGFENVGQFVVKNAGGYVLIDALNRATDIDNYTIPTLQSLGLYPQASLLGVFLTHGHFDHDGGAPRLRDIYGSGFPIYLGSGDAGGKTYSPTLLDSANLGYQQLSLGGRPMTVISSPGHTPGTTSSFIPVRENGKEHLLLIVGGTAIPTTVAASRSYVASVERMYAAAKDLGAVGTLHPHPIIDGGNQHMADIAARGSRTPNPYILGKEKLLRTVAIMRECGAAQVGQVDATAKTPVWRVTSVAFDAQSPSPSRLAARVQSDWGPVVGQEVKFSVGTSGAACVAVTDSTGLATCASLPTLRARDEVTASYAGSSSADFVNLPGSRTALVASLACDIDGNGSVDRNDIGAIVAAIGKPVAAGDARDADGDGRTSISDARMCTLRCTKEQCAP
;
A
#
# COMPACT_ATOMS: atom_id res chain seq x y z
N MET A 1 -77.17 -59.85 -26.29
CA MET A 1 -76.77 -60.91 -25.33
C MET A 1 -75.26 -61.11 -25.42
N ARG A 2 -74.55 -61.05 -24.28
CA ARG A 2 -73.09 -61.20 -24.09
C ARG A 2 -72.59 -62.61 -24.53
N PRO A 3 -71.28 -62.99 -24.47
CA PRO A 3 -70.04 -62.27 -24.09
C PRO A 3 -68.82 -62.55 -25.03
N LYS A 4 -67.69 -61.85 -24.84
CA LYS A 4 -66.39 -62.43 -24.39
C LYS A 4 -65.23 -61.44 -24.58
N LEU A 5 -64.58 -61.19 -23.45
CA LEU A 5 -63.30 -60.52 -23.26
C LEU A 5 -62.21 -61.21 -24.10
N ARG A 6 -61.43 -60.46 -24.88
CA ARG A 6 -60.08 -60.86 -25.30
C ARG A 6 -59.15 -59.65 -25.20
N VAL A 7 -58.22 -59.79 -24.26
CA VAL A 7 -57.06 -58.95 -24.03
C VAL A 7 -56.10 -59.12 -25.22
N PHE A 8 -55.61 -58.01 -25.78
CA PHE A 8 -54.43 -58.02 -26.66
C PHE A 8 -53.45 -56.96 -26.17
N LEU A 9 -52.22 -57.41 -25.95
CA LEU A 9 -51.07 -56.68 -25.42
C LEU A 9 -50.72 -55.47 -26.31
N GLN A 10 -50.53 -54.31 -25.69
CA GLN A 10 -49.83 -53.17 -26.29
C GLN A 10 -48.32 -53.41 -26.21
N SER A 11 -47.67 -53.49 -27.37
CA SER A 11 -46.23 -53.34 -27.53
C SER A 11 -45.87 -51.85 -27.57
N THR A 12 -45.29 -51.32 -26.48
CA THR A 12 -44.63 -50.01 -26.47
C THR A 12 -43.12 -50.22 -26.50
N ALA A 13 -42.50 -49.85 -27.62
CA ALA A 13 -41.05 -49.84 -27.77
C ALA A 13 -40.47 -48.68 -26.94
N LEU A 14 -39.60 -49.01 -25.99
CA LEU A 14 -38.88 -48.06 -25.16
C LEU A 14 -37.62 -47.61 -25.92
N ALA A 15 -37.63 -46.40 -26.48
CA ALA A 15 -36.44 -45.77 -27.02
C ALA A 15 -35.58 -45.26 -25.86
N ILE A 16 -34.46 -45.94 -25.60
CA ILE A 16 -33.44 -45.49 -24.64
C ILE A 16 -32.64 -44.38 -25.34
N ALA A 17 -32.98 -43.12 -25.06
CA ALA A 17 -32.12 -41.99 -25.36
C ALA A 17 -30.98 -41.97 -24.33
N ALA A 18 -29.77 -42.34 -24.75
CA ALA A 18 -28.57 -42.16 -23.95
C ALA A 18 -28.30 -40.65 -23.81
N ALA A 19 -28.55 -40.11 -22.61
CA ALA A 19 -28.12 -38.78 -22.24
C ALA A 19 -26.58 -38.80 -22.07
N VAL A 20 -25.86 -38.36 -23.10
CA VAL A 20 -24.45 -37.99 -22.96
C VAL A 20 -24.45 -36.70 -22.13
N ALA A 21 -24.13 -36.81 -20.85
CA ALA A 21 -23.82 -35.66 -20.01
C ALA A 21 -22.62 -34.94 -20.63
N GLY A 22 -22.87 -33.78 -21.23
CA GLY A 22 -21.82 -32.89 -21.70
C GLY A 22 -21.00 -32.45 -20.49
N VAL A 23 -19.73 -32.86 -20.45
CA VAL A 23 -18.73 -32.22 -19.61
C VAL A 23 -18.62 -30.79 -20.12
N SER A 24 -19.24 -29.83 -19.43
CA SER A 24 -18.98 -28.42 -19.68
C SER A 24 -17.52 -28.18 -19.32
N GLY A 25 -16.64 -28.17 -20.34
CA GLY A 25 -15.26 -27.76 -20.18
C GLY A 25 -15.26 -26.32 -19.65
N ALA A 26 -14.82 -26.13 -18.41
CA ALA A 26 -14.57 -24.80 -17.89
C ALA A 26 -13.53 -24.15 -18.82
N GLN A 27 -13.94 -23.10 -19.53
CA GLN A 27 -13.03 -22.34 -20.37
C GLN A 27 -11.93 -21.75 -19.47
N ALA A 28 -10.66 -21.94 -19.85
CA ALA A 28 -9.55 -21.36 -19.12
C ALA A 28 -9.74 -19.83 -19.02
N GLN A 29 -9.55 -19.28 -17.82
CA GLN A 29 -9.67 -17.85 -17.56
C GLN A 29 -8.65 -17.06 -18.41
N SER A 30 -9.06 -15.89 -18.92
CA SER A 30 -8.15 -15.05 -19.71
C SER A 30 -7.08 -14.41 -18.82
N GLU A 31 -5.91 -14.05 -19.38
CA GLU A 31 -4.85 -13.35 -18.63
C GLU A 31 -5.35 -12.03 -18.04
N LYS A 32 -6.20 -11.30 -18.78
CA LYS A 32 -6.88 -10.11 -18.29
C LYS A 32 -7.63 -10.41 -16.99
N ASP A 33 -8.51 -11.40 -17.01
CA ASP A 33 -9.41 -11.69 -15.88
C ASP A 33 -8.61 -12.23 -14.67
N ILE A 34 -7.56 -13.01 -14.91
CA ILE A 34 -6.64 -13.49 -13.85
C ILE A 34 -6.08 -12.31 -13.05
N HIS A 35 -5.63 -11.26 -13.73
CA HIS A 35 -5.05 -10.09 -13.08
C HIS A 35 -6.08 -9.15 -12.46
N LEU A 36 -7.29 -9.03 -13.03
CA LEU A 36 -8.40 -8.29 -12.38
C LEU A 36 -8.85 -8.96 -11.08
N ASP A 37 -8.89 -10.29 -11.05
CA ASP A 37 -9.17 -11.07 -9.85
C ASP A 37 -8.05 -10.91 -8.81
N ALA A 38 -6.80 -10.95 -9.25
CA ALA A 38 -5.64 -10.73 -8.39
C ALA A 38 -5.63 -9.32 -7.79
N ALA A 39 -5.91 -8.28 -8.58
CA ALA A 39 -6.04 -6.90 -8.10
C ALA A 39 -7.12 -6.80 -7.02
N THR A 40 -8.25 -7.50 -7.20
CA THR A 40 -9.34 -7.57 -6.22
C THR A 40 -8.93 -8.30 -4.95
N ARG A 41 -8.29 -9.47 -5.07
CA ARG A 41 -7.79 -10.25 -3.92
C ARG A 41 -6.79 -9.43 -3.11
N ASN A 42 -5.81 -8.80 -3.77
CA ASN A 42 -4.77 -7.99 -3.12
C ASN A 42 -5.30 -6.80 -2.30
N THR A 43 -6.57 -6.42 -2.45
CA THR A 43 -7.23 -5.47 -1.51
C THR A 43 -7.28 -6.02 -0.08
N GLY A 44 -7.24 -7.35 0.10
CA GLY A 44 -7.40 -7.99 1.40
C GLY A 44 -8.75 -7.71 2.06
N GLY A 45 -9.76 -7.34 1.27
CA GLY A 45 -11.07 -6.88 1.76
C GLY A 45 -11.09 -5.43 2.27
N ASP A 46 -9.99 -4.68 2.16
CA ASP A 46 -9.98 -3.25 2.51
C ASP A 46 -10.81 -2.45 1.52
N LYS A 47 -11.91 -1.87 2.02
CA LYS A 47 -12.85 -1.08 1.21
C LYS A 47 -12.20 0.13 0.53
N PHE A 48 -11.27 0.80 1.20
CA PHE A 48 -10.59 1.95 0.63
C PHE A 48 -9.70 1.52 -0.55
N LEU A 49 -8.93 0.44 -0.41
CA LEU A 49 -8.12 -0.09 -1.51
C LEU A 49 -8.99 -0.59 -2.67
N LYS A 50 -10.17 -1.16 -2.36
CA LYS A 50 -11.11 -1.57 -3.40
C LYS A 50 -11.62 -0.37 -4.21
N ASP A 51 -12.16 0.64 -3.54
CA ASP A 51 -12.85 1.76 -4.18
C ASP A 51 -11.90 2.77 -4.83
N TRP A 52 -10.76 3.03 -4.18
CA TRP A 52 -9.82 4.10 -4.53
C TRP A 52 -8.47 3.59 -5.01
N THR A 53 -8.33 2.30 -5.29
CA THR A 53 -7.14 1.81 -5.97
C THR A 53 -7.53 0.77 -7.02
N ARG A 54 -8.15 -0.34 -6.62
CA ARG A 54 -8.53 -1.39 -7.56
C ARG A 54 -9.47 -0.84 -8.62
N ASP A 55 -10.59 -0.24 -8.23
CA ASP A 55 -11.59 0.21 -9.20
C ASP A 55 -11.08 1.36 -10.08
N ARG A 56 -10.30 2.28 -9.51
CA ARG A 56 -9.77 3.44 -10.24
C ARG A 56 -8.59 3.10 -11.16
N TYR A 57 -7.69 2.18 -10.81
CA TYR A 57 -6.64 1.78 -11.76
C TYR A 57 -7.14 0.77 -12.78
N CYS A 58 -8.03 -0.16 -12.39
CA CYS A 58 -8.51 -1.19 -13.31
C CYS A 58 -9.61 -0.69 -14.25
N MET A 59 -10.23 0.49 -14.01
CA MET A 59 -11.30 1.02 -14.88
C MET A 59 -10.89 1.16 -16.35
N TYR A 60 -9.61 1.40 -16.62
CA TYR A 60 -9.08 1.47 -18.00
C TYR A 60 -9.26 0.15 -18.77
N VAL A 61 -9.43 -0.95 -18.03
CA VAL A 61 -9.50 -2.32 -18.51
C VAL A 61 -10.93 -2.87 -18.37
N ASP A 62 -11.60 -2.61 -17.25
CA ASP A 62 -12.86 -3.31 -16.88
C ASP A 62 -14.07 -2.42 -16.60
N ASN A 63 -13.92 -1.08 -16.55
CA ASN A 63 -15.02 -0.18 -16.21
C ASN A 63 -14.97 1.16 -16.98
N PRO A 64 -15.29 1.14 -18.29
CA PRO A 64 -15.30 2.35 -19.10
C PRO A 64 -16.34 3.40 -18.66
N ALA A 65 -17.41 2.98 -17.97
CA ALA A 65 -18.41 3.90 -17.44
C ALA A 65 -17.84 4.75 -16.30
N LEU A 66 -17.11 4.14 -15.37
CA LEU A 66 -16.41 4.86 -14.30
C LEU A 66 -15.33 5.80 -14.86
N LEU A 67 -14.61 5.36 -15.90
CA LEU A 67 -13.64 6.22 -16.58
C LEU A 67 -14.32 7.45 -17.21
N ALA A 68 -15.47 7.27 -17.85
CA ALA A 68 -16.24 8.37 -18.41
C ALA A 68 -16.75 9.32 -17.33
N GLU A 69 -17.25 8.79 -16.20
CA GLU A 69 -17.69 9.56 -15.04
C GLU A 69 -16.55 10.44 -14.50
N ILE A 70 -15.41 9.86 -14.14
CA ILE A 70 -14.26 10.57 -13.57
C ILE A 70 -13.80 11.74 -14.45
N ARG A 71 -13.81 11.58 -15.78
CA ARG A 71 -13.41 12.64 -16.70
C ARG A 71 -14.30 13.88 -16.63
N THR A 72 -15.50 13.77 -16.05
CA THR A 72 -16.41 14.90 -15.85
C THR A 72 -16.12 15.69 -14.57
N HIS A 73 -15.33 15.16 -13.64
CA HIS A 73 -14.98 15.78 -12.35
C HIS A 73 -13.99 16.95 -12.51
N THR A 74 -14.50 18.06 -13.05
CA THR A 74 -13.70 19.25 -13.37
C THR A 74 -13.98 20.42 -12.43
N ALA A 75 -14.72 20.19 -11.34
CA ALA A 75 -14.99 21.22 -10.35
C ALA A 75 -13.70 21.63 -9.62
N PRO A 76 -13.50 22.93 -9.35
CA PRO A 76 -12.37 23.39 -8.55
C PRO A 76 -12.53 22.94 -7.10
N VAL A 77 -11.41 22.56 -6.48
CA VAL A 77 -11.32 22.22 -5.06
C VAL A 77 -10.76 23.42 -4.32
N ALA A 78 -11.40 23.80 -3.21
CA ALA A 78 -10.89 24.88 -2.36
C ALA A 78 -9.44 24.55 -1.92
N PRO A 79 -8.49 25.51 -2.01
CA PRO A 79 -7.12 25.24 -1.62
C PRO A 79 -7.05 24.73 -0.19
N MET A 80 -6.36 23.60 0.01
CA MET A 80 -6.42 22.90 1.29
C MET A 80 -5.03 22.49 1.76
N GLN A 81 -4.71 22.78 3.01
CA GLN A 81 -3.50 22.27 3.65
C GLN A 81 -3.68 20.76 3.90
N ILE A 82 -2.82 19.94 3.31
CA ILE A 82 -2.84 18.47 3.45
C ILE A 82 -1.69 17.94 4.31
N PHE A 83 -0.61 18.71 4.44
CA PHE A 83 0.50 18.49 5.37
C PHE A 83 0.95 19.84 5.93
N ASP A 84 1.83 19.87 6.94
CA ASP A 84 2.30 21.11 7.58
C ASP A 84 2.91 22.05 6.55
N ASP A 85 3.57 21.47 5.54
CA ASP A 85 4.30 22.16 4.50
C ASP A 85 3.77 21.88 3.08
N VAL A 86 2.58 21.25 2.92
CA VAL A 86 1.99 20.96 1.60
C VAL A 86 0.53 21.37 1.51
N TRP A 87 0.18 22.06 0.43
CA TRP A 87 -1.18 22.45 0.08
C TRP A 87 -1.58 21.87 -1.27
N TYR A 88 -2.82 21.39 -1.36
CA TYR A 88 -3.46 21.01 -2.62
C TYR A 88 -4.12 22.24 -3.27
N VAL A 89 -3.98 22.36 -4.59
CA VAL A 89 -4.61 23.39 -5.43
C VAL A 89 -5.07 22.76 -6.74
N GLY A 90 -6.23 23.14 -7.25
CA GLY A 90 -6.70 22.72 -8.57
C GLY A 90 -8.13 22.20 -8.54
N PHE A 91 -8.35 21.04 -9.15
CA PHE A 91 -9.68 20.50 -9.46
C PHE A 91 -9.86 19.10 -8.90
N GLU A 92 -11.07 18.57 -8.93
CA GLU A 92 -11.34 17.20 -8.48
C GLU A 92 -10.59 16.15 -9.29
N ASN A 93 -10.35 16.38 -10.59
CA ASN A 93 -9.63 15.44 -11.45
C ASN A 93 -8.16 15.80 -11.66
N VAL A 94 -7.75 17.07 -11.65
CA VAL A 94 -6.36 17.49 -11.96
C VAL A 94 -5.87 18.46 -10.90
N GLY A 95 -4.72 18.16 -10.30
CA GLY A 95 -4.19 18.86 -9.15
C GLY A 95 -2.75 19.33 -9.29
N GLN A 96 -2.41 20.27 -8.43
CA GLN A 96 -1.08 20.79 -8.20
C GLN A 96 -0.83 20.82 -6.69
N PHE A 97 0.42 20.60 -6.29
CA PHE A 97 0.82 20.76 -4.90
C PHE A 97 1.75 21.96 -4.73
N VAL A 98 1.44 22.82 -3.76
CA VAL A 98 2.34 23.88 -3.29
C VAL A 98 3.08 23.35 -2.07
N VAL A 99 4.41 23.28 -2.16
CA VAL A 99 5.25 22.77 -1.07
C VAL A 99 6.13 23.90 -0.54
N LYS A 100 5.96 24.27 0.73
CA LYS A 100 6.78 25.31 1.37
C LYS A 100 8.17 24.76 1.71
N ASN A 101 9.20 25.51 1.37
CA ASN A 101 10.58 25.19 1.68
C ASN A 101 11.23 26.34 2.46
N ALA A 102 12.41 26.11 3.02
CA ALA A 102 13.22 27.21 3.55
C ALA A 102 13.56 28.18 2.41
N GLY A 103 13.23 29.47 2.57
CA GLY A 103 13.52 30.51 1.59
C GLY A 103 12.54 30.62 0.41
N GLY A 104 11.45 29.84 0.38
CA GLY A 104 10.50 29.91 -0.72
C GLY A 104 9.49 28.77 -0.77
N TYR A 105 9.06 28.43 -1.98
CA TYR A 105 8.18 27.29 -2.24
C TYR A 105 8.52 26.65 -3.57
N VAL A 106 8.04 25.42 -3.75
CA VAL A 106 8.13 24.67 -5.01
C VAL A 106 6.74 24.19 -5.39
N LEU A 107 6.56 23.92 -6.67
CA LEU A 107 5.31 23.39 -7.20
C LEU A 107 5.52 21.97 -7.74
N ILE A 108 4.54 21.11 -7.52
CA ILE A 108 4.43 19.82 -8.21
C ILE A 108 3.26 19.93 -9.18
N ASP A 109 3.54 19.74 -10.46
CA ASP A 109 2.69 20.04 -11.62
C ASP A 109 2.32 21.52 -11.78
N ALA A 110 1.69 21.84 -12.91
CA ALA A 110 1.34 23.19 -13.36
C ALA A 110 -0.09 23.29 -13.94
N LEU A 111 -1.00 22.38 -13.58
CA LEU A 111 -2.41 22.38 -14.00
C LEU A 111 -2.59 22.41 -15.54
N ASN A 112 -3.84 22.60 -15.99
CA ASN A 112 -4.23 22.31 -17.37
C ASN A 112 -3.86 23.37 -18.40
N ARG A 113 -3.64 24.62 -17.96
CA ARG A 113 -3.47 25.78 -18.85
C ARG A 113 -3.05 27.02 -18.07
N ALA A 114 -2.56 28.02 -18.80
CA ALA A 114 -2.17 29.33 -18.27
C ALA A 114 -3.23 29.98 -17.34
N THR A 115 -4.51 29.96 -17.74
CA THR A 115 -5.57 30.58 -16.93
C THR A 115 -5.77 29.91 -15.57
N ASP A 116 -5.39 28.64 -15.42
CA ASP A 116 -5.52 27.96 -14.13
C ASP A 116 -4.47 28.48 -13.14
N ILE A 117 -3.29 28.86 -13.63
CA ILE A 117 -2.26 29.52 -12.82
C ILE A 117 -2.77 30.86 -12.29
N ASP A 118 -3.39 31.67 -13.15
CA ASP A 118 -3.91 32.99 -12.78
C ASP A 118 -5.12 32.90 -11.82
N ASN A 119 -5.99 31.90 -12.01
CA ASN A 119 -7.24 31.79 -11.27
C ASN A 119 -7.14 30.97 -9.98
N TYR A 120 -6.17 30.05 -9.86
CA TYR A 120 -6.08 29.13 -8.72
C TYR A 120 -4.70 29.15 -8.05
N THR A 121 -3.62 29.00 -8.81
CA THR A 121 -2.26 28.94 -8.24
C THR A 121 -1.87 30.27 -7.60
N ILE A 122 -1.89 31.38 -8.34
CA ILE A 122 -1.48 32.70 -7.83
C ILE A 122 -2.36 33.16 -6.65
N PRO A 123 -3.70 33.07 -6.70
CA PRO A 123 -4.55 33.43 -5.56
C PRO A 123 -4.27 32.58 -4.31
N THR A 124 -3.98 31.29 -4.47
CA THR A 124 -3.56 30.44 -3.34
C THR A 124 -2.23 30.90 -2.77
N LEU A 125 -1.24 31.16 -3.63
CA LEU A 125 0.06 31.64 -3.17
C LEU A 125 -0.05 33.00 -2.45
N GLN A 126 -0.95 33.88 -2.90
CA GLN A 126 -1.27 35.15 -2.21
C GLN A 126 -1.90 34.90 -0.84
N SER A 127 -2.89 34.00 -0.73
CA SER A 127 -3.55 33.72 0.55
C SER A 127 -2.62 33.07 1.58
N LEU A 128 -1.60 32.36 1.11
CA LEU A 128 -0.54 31.78 1.94
C LEU A 128 0.59 32.77 2.28
N GLY A 129 0.52 34.01 1.78
CA GLY A 129 1.58 35.03 1.93
C GLY A 129 2.87 34.70 1.18
N LEU A 130 2.81 33.77 0.22
CA LEU A 130 3.96 33.35 -0.59
C LEU A 130 4.18 34.23 -1.81
N TYR A 131 3.12 34.64 -2.51
CA TYR A 131 3.25 35.54 -3.67
C TYR A 131 2.83 36.97 -3.29
N PRO A 132 3.63 38.01 -3.64
CA PRO A 132 4.95 37.98 -4.29
C PRO A 132 6.14 37.88 -3.32
N GLN A 133 5.90 37.57 -2.04
CA GLN A 133 6.88 37.78 -0.96
C GLN A 133 7.99 36.72 -0.88
N ALA A 134 7.78 35.54 -1.45
CA ALA A 134 8.67 34.40 -1.40
C ALA A 134 9.01 33.93 -2.82
N SER A 135 10.19 33.33 -2.98
CA SER A 135 10.64 32.87 -4.30
C SER A 135 10.03 31.52 -4.68
N LEU A 136 9.63 31.39 -5.95
CA LEU A 136 9.43 30.09 -6.58
C LEU A 136 10.80 29.46 -6.85
N LEU A 137 11.12 28.40 -6.12
CA LEU A 137 12.45 27.77 -6.16
C LEU A 137 12.57 26.67 -7.22
N GLY A 138 11.45 26.20 -7.76
CA GLY A 138 11.41 25.17 -8.79
C GLY A 138 10.02 24.57 -8.99
N VAL A 139 9.84 23.91 -10.13
CA VAL A 139 8.63 23.15 -10.47
C VAL A 139 9.05 21.74 -10.86
N PHE A 140 8.36 20.72 -10.36
CA PHE A 140 8.52 19.34 -10.78
C PHE A 140 7.26 18.90 -11.53
N LEU A 141 7.38 18.62 -12.82
CA LEU A 141 6.29 18.10 -13.65
C LEU A 141 6.35 16.58 -13.66
N THR A 142 5.26 15.93 -13.27
CA THR A 142 5.15 14.47 -13.22
C THR A 142 5.28 13.84 -14.62
N HIS A 143 4.65 14.46 -15.63
CA HIS A 143 4.76 14.10 -17.04
C HIS A 143 4.34 15.27 -17.94
N GLY A 144 4.60 15.16 -19.25
CA GLY A 144 4.40 16.25 -20.22
C GLY A 144 3.07 16.23 -20.96
N HIS A 145 1.96 15.89 -20.31
CA HIS A 145 0.63 16.17 -20.86
C HIS A 145 0.12 17.55 -20.44
N PHE A 146 -0.75 18.14 -21.25
CA PHE A 146 -1.22 19.51 -21.08
C PHE A 146 -1.99 19.72 -19.76
N ASP A 147 -2.63 18.68 -19.23
CA ASP A 147 -3.29 18.70 -17.93
C ASP A 147 -2.31 18.88 -16.75
N HIS A 148 -1.00 18.66 -16.97
CA HIS A 148 0.02 18.77 -15.92
C HIS A 148 1.08 19.83 -16.21
N ASP A 149 1.35 20.14 -17.47
CA ASP A 149 2.33 21.15 -17.87
C ASP A 149 1.75 22.39 -18.57
N GLY A 150 0.44 22.47 -18.71
CA GLY A 150 -0.24 23.53 -19.47
C GLY A 150 -0.06 24.93 -18.87
N GLY A 151 0.15 25.03 -17.55
CA GLY A 151 0.47 26.29 -16.88
C GLY A 151 1.97 26.63 -16.84
N ALA A 152 2.88 25.73 -17.24
CA ALA A 152 4.31 25.96 -17.13
C ALA A 152 4.82 27.19 -17.91
N PRO A 153 4.36 27.48 -19.16
CA PRO A 153 4.69 28.72 -19.84
C PRO A 153 4.24 29.96 -19.07
N ARG A 154 3.05 29.92 -18.45
CA ARG A 154 2.53 31.04 -17.68
C ARG A 154 3.37 31.32 -16.43
N LEU A 155 3.90 30.28 -15.79
CA LEU A 155 4.86 30.45 -14.70
C LEU A 155 6.15 31.15 -15.17
N ARG A 156 6.62 30.88 -16.39
CA ARG A 156 7.74 31.64 -16.99
C ARG A 156 7.38 33.11 -17.21
N ASP A 157 6.17 33.41 -17.68
CA ASP A 157 5.74 34.80 -17.89
C ASP A 157 5.71 35.60 -16.58
N ILE A 158 5.29 34.96 -15.47
CA ILE A 158 5.13 35.62 -14.17
C ILE A 158 6.46 35.76 -13.43
N TYR A 159 7.28 34.70 -13.40
CA TYR A 159 8.47 34.62 -12.55
C TYR A 159 9.80 34.70 -13.32
N GLY A 160 9.77 34.69 -14.65
CA GLY A 160 10.96 34.64 -15.51
C GLY A 160 11.62 33.25 -15.57
N SER A 161 12.90 33.21 -15.95
CA SER A 161 13.66 31.96 -16.18
C SER A 161 14.58 31.55 -15.02
N GLY A 162 14.56 32.28 -13.89
CA GLY A 162 15.50 32.09 -12.77
C GLY A 162 15.32 30.83 -11.92
N PHE A 163 14.36 29.96 -12.24
CA PHE A 163 14.07 28.72 -11.51
C PHE A 163 13.99 27.52 -12.49
N PRO A 164 14.33 26.30 -12.06
CA PRO A 164 14.17 25.12 -12.90
C PRO A 164 12.70 24.66 -12.98
N ILE A 165 12.31 24.20 -14.16
CA ILE A 165 11.08 23.42 -14.36
C ILE A 165 11.53 22.03 -14.83
N TYR A 166 11.45 21.04 -13.95
CA TYR A 166 11.91 19.68 -14.22
C TYR A 166 10.87 18.89 -15.00
N LEU A 167 11.30 18.16 -16.02
CA LEU A 167 10.49 17.25 -16.82
C LEU A 167 11.35 16.07 -17.31
N GLY A 168 10.78 14.88 -17.43
CA GLY A 168 11.45 13.76 -18.08
C GLY A 168 11.78 14.05 -19.56
N SER A 169 13.01 13.74 -19.98
CA SER A 169 13.52 14.01 -21.33
C SER A 169 12.68 13.39 -22.45
N GLY A 170 11.98 12.29 -22.17
CA GLY A 170 11.04 11.65 -23.10
C GLY A 170 9.85 12.51 -23.52
N ASP A 171 9.50 13.55 -22.75
CA ASP A 171 8.37 14.45 -23.01
C ASP A 171 8.82 15.88 -23.41
N ALA A 172 10.12 16.11 -23.60
CA ALA A 172 10.68 17.45 -23.84
C ALA A 172 10.29 18.06 -25.21
N GLY A 173 9.87 17.22 -26.16
CA GLY A 173 9.55 17.64 -27.52
C GLY A 173 8.47 18.72 -27.55
N GLY A 174 8.76 19.85 -28.19
CA GLY A 174 7.81 20.94 -28.41
C GLY A 174 7.45 21.79 -27.18
N LYS A 175 8.13 21.60 -26.04
CA LYS A 175 7.87 22.37 -24.82
C LYS A 175 8.49 23.77 -24.89
N THR A 176 7.66 24.81 -24.82
CA THR A 176 8.08 26.21 -24.96
C THR A 176 8.66 26.83 -23.68
N TYR A 177 8.43 26.21 -22.52
CA TYR A 177 8.89 26.70 -21.22
C TYR A 177 10.34 26.30 -20.87
N SER A 178 11.04 25.66 -21.82
CA SER A 178 12.45 25.23 -21.72
C SER A 178 12.72 24.42 -20.43
N PRO A 179 12.24 23.16 -20.36
CA PRO A 179 12.43 22.33 -19.17
C PRO A 179 13.91 22.03 -18.89
N THR A 180 14.22 21.91 -17.61
CA THR A 180 15.40 21.19 -17.11
C THR A 180 15.11 19.70 -17.17
N LEU A 181 15.94 18.93 -17.87
CA LEU A 181 15.60 17.54 -18.18
C LEU A 181 16.07 16.58 -17.10
N LEU A 182 15.18 15.67 -16.72
CA LEU A 182 15.46 14.44 -15.99
C LEU A 182 15.65 13.31 -17.02
N ASP A 183 16.59 12.41 -16.81
CA ASP A 183 16.90 11.39 -17.81
C ASP A 183 15.86 10.27 -17.80
N SER A 184 15.01 10.22 -18.82
CA SER A 184 14.01 9.16 -18.98
C SER A 184 14.60 7.79 -19.33
N ALA A 185 15.87 7.70 -19.74
CA ALA A 185 16.56 6.43 -19.94
C ALA A 185 17.16 5.88 -18.64
N ASN A 186 17.37 6.74 -17.62
CA ASN A 186 17.87 6.32 -16.33
C ASN A 186 16.76 5.71 -15.48
N LEU A 187 16.69 4.39 -15.48
CA LEU A 187 15.74 3.60 -14.69
C LEU A 187 16.16 3.42 -13.21
N GLY A 188 17.34 3.93 -12.82
CA GLY A 188 17.81 3.97 -11.44
C GLY A 188 17.28 5.18 -10.66
N TYR A 189 17.79 5.36 -9.44
CA TYR A 189 17.45 6.51 -8.62
C TYR A 189 18.16 7.76 -9.12
N GLN A 190 17.38 8.80 -9.42
CA GLN A 190 17.86 10.13 -9.75
C GLN A 190 17.64 11.03 -8.54
N GLN A 191 18.72 11.52 -7.95
CA GLN A 191 18.64 12.43 -6.81
C GLN A 191 18.39 13.86 -7.31
N LEU A 192 17.35 14.49 -6.77
CA LEU A 192 16.95 15.85 -7.11
C LEU A 192 16.84 16.68 -5.83
N SER A 193 17.38 17.91 -5.83
CA SER A 193 17.07 18.90 -4.81
C SER A 193 16.10 19.92 -5.38
N LEU A 194 14.81 19.78 -5.07
CA LEU A 194 13.77 20.70 -5.52
C LEU A 194 13.67 21.85 -4.52
N GLY A 195 14.35 22.97 -4.81
CA GLY A 195 14.39 24.13 -3.92
C GLY A 195 14.90 23.81 -2.51
N GLY A 196 15.93 22.96 -2.41
CA GLY A 196 16.50 22.50 -1.14
C GLY A 196 15.81 21.25 -0.56
N ARG A 197 14.65 20.82 -1.07
CA ARG A 197 13.98 19.59 -0.63
C ARG A 197 14.56 18.38 -1.37
N PRO A 198 15.11 17.38 -0.66
CA PRO A 198 15.62 16.18 -1.31
C PRO A 198 14.46 15.34 -1.85
N MET A 199 14.57 14.90 -3.09
CA MET A 199 13.64 14.00 -3.75
C MET A 199 14.42 12.88 -4.43
N THR A 200 13.91 11.65 -4.31
CA THR A 200 14.36 10.55 -5.18
C THR A 200 13.37 10.43 -6.32
N VAL A 201 13.85 10.63 -7.55
CA VAL A 201 13.04 10.52 -8.76
C VAL A 201 13.35 9.20 -9.46
N ILE A 202 12.32 8.58 -10.01
CA ILE A 202 12.40 7.35 -10.80
C ILE A 202 11.71 7.59 -12.13
N SER A 203 12.38 7.23 -13.23
CA SER A 203 11.74 7.19 -14.53
C SER A 203 10.68 6.06 -14.56
N SER A 204 9.44 6.44 -14.84
CA SER A 204 8.26 5.56 -14.84
C SER A 204 7.51 5.59 -16.19
N PRO A 205 8.20 5.33 -17.32
CA PRO A 205 7.59 5.41 -18.64
C PRO A 205 6.45 4.39 -18.82
N GLY A 206 5.49 4.76 -19.67
CA GLY A 206 4.34 3.93 -20.02
C GLY A 206 3.14 4.80 -20.32
N HIS A 207 2.74 5.64 -19.35
CA HIS A 207 1.71 6.66 -19.55
C HIS A 207 2.15 7.69 -20.61
N THR A 208 3.36 8.23 -20.44
CA THR A 208 4.15 8.91 -21.46
C THR A 208 5.58 8.34 -21.46
N PRO A 209 6.39 8.59 -22.50
CA PRO A 209 7.81 8.25 -22.48
C PRO A 209 8.61 8.99 -21.39
N GLY A 210 8.20 10.22 -21.04
CA GLY A 210 8.86 11.07 -20.05
C GLY A 210 8.25 11.05 -18.64
N THR A 211 7.30 10.15 -18.35
CA THR A 211 6.67 10.07 -17.02
C THR A 211 7.72 9.80 -15.93
N THR A 212 7.62 10.54 -14.82
CA THR A 212 8.45 10.36 -13.64
C THR A 212 7.60 10.24 -12.38
N SER A 213 7.95 9.28 -11.54
CA SER A 213 7.41 9.15 -10.18
C SER A 213 8.50 9.54 -9.20
N SER A 214 8.14 10.06 -8.03
CA SER A 214 9.13 10.56 -7.09
C SER A 214 8.76 10.33 -5.64
N PHE A 215 9.74 10.39 -4.76
CA PHE A 215 9.58 10.29 -3.32
C PHE A 215 9.90 11.64 -2.71
N ILE A 216 8.91 12.21 -2.01
CA ILE A 216 9.00 13.53 -1.40
C ILE A 216 8.82 13.42 0.12
N PRO A 217 9.72 13.97 0.93
CA PRO A 217 9.49 14.12 2.36
C PRO A 217 8.45 15.23 2.57
N VAL A 218 7.49 15.01 3.47
CA VAL A 218 6.45 15.95 3.91
C VAL A 218 6.37 15.94 5.43
N ARG A 219 5.82 16.99 6.06
CA ARG A 219 5.72 17.07 7.53
C ARG A 219 4.29 16.97 8.03
N GLU A 220 4.05 16.15 9.04
CA GLU A 220 2.80 16.11 9.80
C GLU A 220 3.13 16.20 11.29
N ASN A 221 2.58 17.21 11.97
CA ASN A 221 2.87 17.49 13.38
C ASN A 221 4.39 17.56 13.68
N GLY A 222 5.14 18.17 12.76
CA GLY A 222 6.60 18.30 12.85
C GLY A 222 7.40 17.02 12.55
N LYS A 223 6.74 15.87 12.33
CA LYS A 223 7.40 14.61 11.95
C LYS A 223 7.47 14.48 10.44
N GLU A 224 8.62 14.07 9.93
CA GLU A 224 8.81 13.79 8.50
C GLU A 224 8.22 12.44 8.11
N HIS A 225 7.54 12.41 6.96
CA HIS A 225 6.97 11.25 6.30
C HIS A 225 7.35 11.26 4.82
N LEU A 226 7.67 10.10 4.26
CA LEU A 226 8.01 9.99 2.83
C LEU A 226 6.79 9.51 2.03
N LEU A 227 6.37 10.29 1.03
CA LEU A 227 5.27 9.92 0.14
C LEU A 227 5.75 9.64 -1.28
N LEU A 228 5.09 8.69 -1.94
CA LEU A 228 5.25 8.40 -3.36
C LEU A 228 4.33 9.31 -4.18
N ILE A 229 4.89 10.18 -5.00
CA ILE A 229 4.17 10.83 -6.10
C ILE A 229 4.09 9.85 -7.27
N VAL A 230 2.89 9.39 -7.61
CA VAL A 230 2.66 8.54 -8.78
C VAL A 230 2.44 9.44 -9.99
N GLY A 231 3.41 9.47 -10.91
CA GLY A 231 3.40 10.49 -11.96
C GLY A 231 2.46 10.23 -13.14
N GLY A 232 2.12 8.97 -13.44
CA GLY A 232 1.33 8.61 -14.61
C GLY A 232 0.15 7.71 -14.26
N THR A 233 -1.04 8.11 -14.73
CA THR A 233 -2.31 7.48 -14.34
C THR A 233 -2.78 6.44 -15.36
N ALA A 234 -2.96 6.88 -16.61
CA ALA A 234 -3.68 6.09 -17.59
C ALA A 234 -2.80 4.98 -18.14
N ILE A 235 -3.35 3.76 -18.13
CA ILE A 235 -2.65 2.58 -18.63
C ILE A 235 -2.71 2.59 -20.17
N PRO A 236 -1.57 2.55 -20.88
CA PRO A 236 -1.55 2.63 -22.33
C PRO A 236 -2.09 1.36 -23.00
N THR A 237 -2.55 1.49 -24.25
CA THR A 237 -3.22 0.41 -25.00
C THR A 237 -2.33 -0.34 -26.00
N THR A 238 -1.05 0.03 -26.13
CA THR A 238 -0.10 -0.72 -26.94
C THR A 238 0.66 -1.72 -26.06
N VAL A 239 1.01 -2.89 -26.61
CA VAL A 239 1.73 -3.96 -25.88
C VAL A 239 3.04 -3.45 -25.27
N ALA A 240 3.83 -2.69 -26.05
CA ALA A 240 5.12 -2.19 -25.58
C ALA A 240 4.96 -1.19 -24.42
N ALA A 241 4.02 -0.25 -24.53
CA ALA A 241 3.81 0.75 -23.51
C ALA A 241 3.14 0.17 -22.25
N SER A 242 2.22 -0.80 -22.38
CA SER A 242 1.58 -1.44 -21.22
C SER A 242 2.58 -2.29 -20.43
N ARG A 243 3.49 -3.01 -21.11
CA ARG A 243 4.62 -3.70 -20.46
C ARG A 243 5.58 -2.71 -19.79
N SER A 244 5.87 -1.57 -20.42
CA SER A 244 6.67 -0.49 -19.81
C SER A 244 6.00 0.06 -18.55
N TYR A 245 4.68 0.29 -18.58
CA TYR A 245 3.91 0.73 -17.43
C TYR A 245 4.01 -0.26 -16.27
N VAL A 246 3.81 -1.56 -16.52
CA VAL A 246 3.97 -2.61 -15.49
C VAL A 246 5.37 -2.55 -14.89
N ALA A 247 6.43 -2.55 -15.70
CA ALA A 247 7.80 -2.48 -15.21
C ALA A 247 8.08 -1.20 -14.38
N SER A 248 7.46 -0.08 -14.74
CA SER A 248 7.52 1.17 -13.99
C SER A 248 6.86 1.04 -12.61
N VAL A 249 5.70 0.40 -12.52
CA VAL A 249 5.03 0.12 -11.24
C VAL A 249 5.86 -0.84 -10.38
N GLU A 250 6.50 -1.84 -10.98
CA GLU A 250 7.39 -2.75 -10.25
C GLU A 250 8.60 -2.01 -9.64
N ARG A 251 9.19 -1.06 -10.37
CA ARG A 251 10.24 -0.17 -9.82
C ARG A 251 9.72 0.74 -8.70
N MET A 252 8.51 1.28 -8.84
CA MET A 252 7.87 2.06 -7.77
C MET A 252 7.67 1.22 -6.51
N TYR A 253 7.24 -0.05 -6.64
CA TYR A 253 7.08 -0.97 -5.51
C TYR A 253 8.40 -1.20 -4.78
N ALA A 254 9.46 -1.54 -5.52
CA ALA A 254 10.78 -1.76 -4.96
C ALA A 254 11.28 -0.52 -4.21
N ALA A 255 11.16 0.66 -4.82
CA ALA A 255 11.58 1.90 -4.20
C ALA A 255 10.74 2.31 -2.99
N ALA A 256 9.41 2.13 -3.03
CA ALA A 256 8.55 2.41 -1.88
C ALA A 256 8.92 1.52 -0.68
N LYS A 257 9.25 0.25 -0.95
CA LYS A 257 9.73 -0.68 0.07
C LYS A 257 11.09 -0.25 0.65
N ASP A 258 12.03 0.09 -0.22
CA ASP A 258 13.43 0.35 0.14
C ASP A 258 13.60 1.70 0.83
N LEU A 259 12.89 2.73 0.37
CA LEU A 259 12.93 4.09 0.93
C LEU A 259 11.98 4.28 2.12
N GLY A 260 11.08 3.31 2.37
CA GLY A 260 10.16 3.37 3.51
C GLY A 260 9.02 4.38 3.34
N ALA A 261 8.51 4.54 2.13
CA ALA A 261 7.36 5.40 1.87
C ALA A 261 6.10 4.88 2.59
N VAL A 262 5.19 5.79 2.94
CA VAL A 262 4.02 5.50 3.79
C VAL A 262 2.68 5.94 3.20
N GLY A 263 2.67 6.52 2.01
CA GLY A 263 1.44 6.92 1.33
C GLY A 263 1.73 7.47 -0.06
N THR A 264 0.68 7.93 -0.72
CA THR A 264 0.75 8.49 -2.09
C THR A 264 0.34 9.95 -2.13
N LEU A 265 0.87 10.65 -3.13
CA LEU A 265 0.26 11.83 -3.72
C LEU A 265 0.03 11.52 -5.20
N HIS A 266 -1.09 11.96 -5.75
CA HIS A 266 -1.41 11.69 -7.15
C HIS A 266 -1.85 12.98 -7.83
N PRO A 267 -1.35 13.27 -9.04
CA PRO A 267 -1.69 14.50 -9.75
C PRO A 267 -3.16 14.50 -10.24
N HIS A 268 -3.79 13.33 -10.25
CA HIS A 268 -5.24 13.18 -10.25
C HIS A 268 -5.74 12.63 -8.90
N PRO A 269 -6.16 13.47 -7.95
CA PRO A 269 -6.50 13.01 -6.59
C PRO A 269 -7.76 12.12 -6.51
N ILE A 270 -8.55 12.04 -7.58
CA ILE A 270 -9.69 11.12 -7.68
C ILE A 270 -9.26 9.65 -7.86
N ILE A 271 -7.98 9.40 -8.19
CA ILE A 271 -7.48 8.06 -8.52
C ILE A 271 -7.03 7.28 -7.30
N ASP A 272 -6.35 7.93 -6.34
CA ASP A 272 -5.75 7.27 -5.18
C ASP A 272 -6.50 7.55 -3.86
N GLY A 273 -7.66 8.22 -3.95
CA GLY A 273 -8.47 8.61 -2.79
C GLY A 273 -8.13 9.98 -2.21
N GLY A 274 -7.22 10.74 -2.82
CA GLY A 274 -6.91 12.12 -2.46
C GLY A 274 -8.15 13.01 -2.23
N ASN A 275 -9.16 12.97 -3.11
CA ASN A 275 -10.40 13.74 -2.90
C ASN A 275 -11.12 13.35 -1.60
N GLN A 276 -11.19 12.05 -1.30
CA GLN A 276 -11.79 11.56 -0.06
C GLN A 276 -10.96 11.97 1.15
N HIS A 277 -9.63 11.88 1.06
CA HIS A 277 -8.73 12.33 2.11
C HIS A 277 -8.93 13.82 2.43
N MET A 278 -9.10 14.66 1.41
CA MET A 278 -9.40 16.08 1.61
C MET A 278 -10.77 16.31 2.24
N ALA A 279 -11.79 15.59 1.78
CA ALA A 279 -13.12 15.63 2.39
C ALA A 279 -13.09 15.22 3.88
N ASP A 280 -12.33 14.18 4.23
CA ASP A 280 -12.18 13.70 5.61
C ASP A 280 -11.46 14.72 6.50
N ILE A 281 -10.46 15.44 5.97
CA ILE A 281 -9.75 16.50 6.69
C ILE A 281 -10.71 17.67 6.95
N ALA A 282 -11.44 18.11 5.92
CA ALA A 282 -12.39 19.21 6.02
C ALA A 282 -13.53 18.88 7.00
N ALA A 283 -14.11 17.70 6.91
CA ALA A 283 -15.19 17.26 7.80
C ALA A 283 -14.75 17.15 9.27
N ARG A 284 -13.50 16.74 9.52
CA ARG A 284 -12.95 16.67 10.88
C ARG A 284 -12.44 18.01 11.40
N GLY A 285 -12.20 18.99 10.52
CA GLY A 285 -11.48 20.22 10.86
C GLY A 285 -10.04 19.96 11.33
N SER A 286 -9.49 18.79 11.03
CA SER A 286 -8.20 18.33 11.53
C SER A 286 -7.56 17.37 10.54
N ARG A 287 -6.25 17.53 10.34
CA ARG A 287 -5.42 16.59 9.61
C ARG A 287 -5.02 15.37 10.44
N THR A 288 -5.27 15.30 11.75
CA THR A 288 -4.77 14.20 12.57
C THR A 288 -5.88 13.21 12.97
N PRO A 289 -5.74 11.89 12.74
CA PRO A 289 -4.68 11.24 11.95
C PRO A 289 -4.78 11.59 10.46
N ASN A 290 -3.63 11.74 9.80
CA ASN A 290 -3.55 12.20 8.42
C ASN A 290 -3.87 11.07 7.44
N PRO A 291 -4.97 11.19 6.68
CA PRO A 291 -5.46 10.09 5.86
C PRO A 291 -4.53 9.76 4.68
N TYR A 292 -3.63 10.66 4.29
CA TYR A 292 -2.57 10.40 3.31
C TYR A 292 -1.45 9.50 3.86
N ILE A 293 -1.34 9.32 5.19
CA ILE A 293 -0.37 8.41 5.81
C ILE A 293 -1.03 7.03 5.96
N LEU A 294 -0.99 6.24 4.88
CA LEU A 294 -1.57 4.90 4.80
C LEU A 294 -0.80 3.87 5.65
N GLY A 295 0.50 4.09 5.85
CA GLY A 295 1.44 3.11 6.37
C GLY A 295 2.05 2.23 5.28
N LYS A 296 3.24 1.69 5.55
CA LYS A 296 4.05 0.94 4.57
C LYS A 296 3.31 -0.24 3.94
N GLU A 297 2.63 -1.05 4.75
CA GLU A 297 1.92 -2.25 4.26
C GLU A 297 0.80 -1.89 3.28
N LYS A 298 -0.03 -0.89 3.63
CA LYS A 298 -1.13 -0.45 2.80
C LYS A 298 -0.63 0.22 1.51
N LEU A 299 0.44 1.02 1.56
CA LEU A 299 1.08 1.56 0.37
C LEU A 299 1.59 0.46 -0.57
N LEU A 300 2.29 -0.56 -0.04
CA LEU A 300 2.79 -1.65 -0.87
C LEU A 300 1.65 -2.46 -1.51
N ARG A 301 0.52 -2.63 -0.80
CA ARG A 301 -0.72 -3.17 -1.39
C ARG A 301 -1.24 -2.28 -2.52
N THR A 302 -1.31 -0.95 -2.32
CA THR A 302 -1.73 0.00 -3.37
C THR A 302 -0.92 -0.20 -4.65
N VAL A 303 0.41 -0.23 -4.55
CA VAL A 303 1.29 -0.39 -5.72
C VAL A 303 1.18 -1.79 -6.34
N ALA A 304 0.98 -2.85 -5.55
CA ALA A 304 0.73 -4.19 -6.07
C ALA A 304 -0.59 -4.28 -6.86
N ILE A 305 -1.65 -3.63 -6.36
CA ILE A 305 -2.94 -3.55 -7.07
C ILE A 305 -2.79 -2.78 -8.39
N MET A 306 -2.07 -1.64 -8.37
CA MET A 306 -1.76 -0.89 -9.60
C MET A 306 -1.03 -1.76 -10.63
N ARG A 307 -0.07 -2.58 -10.17
CA ARG A 307 0.70 -3.49 -11.03
C ARG A 307 -0.23 -4.51 -11.69
N GLU A 308 -1.11 -5.13 -10.91
CA GLU A 308 -2.07 -6.11 -11.43
C GLU A 308 -3.06 -5.48 -12.43
N CYS A 309 -3.56 -4.26 -12.20
CA CYS A 309 -4.36 -3.56 -13.21
C CYS A 309 -3.57 -3.30 -14.52
N GLY A 310 -2.27 -2.98 -14.41
CA GLY A 310 -1.36 -2.89 -15.56
C GLY A 310 -1.17 -4.22 -16.30
N ALA A 311 -0.99 -5.31 -15.55
CA ALA A 311 -0.85 -6.65 -16.11
C ALA A 311 -2.16 -7.14 -16.77
N ALA A 312 -3.31 -6.77 -16.22
CA ALA A 312 -4.61 -7.01 -16.84
C ALA A 312 -4.72 -6.31 -18.20
N GLN A 313 -4.22 -5.08 -18.31
CA GLN A 313 -4.15 -4.37 -19.59
C GLN A 313 -3.19 -5.05 -20.57
N VAL A 314 -2.03 -5.54 -20.12
CA VAL A 314 -1.13 -6.36 -20.95
C VAL A 314 -1.88 -7.59 -21.48
N GLY A 315 -2.57 -8.34 -20.63
CA GLY A 315 -3.38 -9.49 -21.03
C GLY A 315 -4.56 -9.13 -21.96
N GLN A 316 -5.09 -7.91 -21.88
CA GLN A 316 -6.12 -7.41 -22.80
C GLN A 316 -5.57 -7.13 -24.20
N VAL A 317 -4.35 -6.59 -24.30
CA VAL A 317 -3.74 -6.21 -25.59
C VAL A 317 -2.86 -7.30 -26.20
N ASP A 318 -2.47 -8.28 -25.39
CA ASP A 318 -1.70 -9.47 -25.75
C ASP A 318 -2.14 -10.65 -24.87
N ALA A 319 -3.16 -11.38 -25.32
CA ALA A 319 -3.73 -12.52 -24.58
C ALA A 319 -2.76 -13.70 -24.40
N THR A 320 -1.61 -13.68 -25.07
CA THR A 320 -0.56 -14.72 -24.93
C THR A 320 0.47 -14.38 -23.86
N ALA A 321 0.48 -13.13 -23.38
CA ALA A 321 1.40 -12.65 -22.37
C ALA A 321 1.14 -13.27 -21.00
N LYS A 322 1.95 -14.26 -20.63
CA LYS A 322 1.95 -14.81 -19.26
C LYS A 322 2.72 -13.88 -18.35
N THR A 323 2.00 -13.15 -17.50
CA THR A 323 2.58 -12.27 -16.49
C THR A 323 2.34 -12.91 -15.11
N PRO A 324 3.38 -13.18 -14.30
CA PRO A 324 3.17 -13.80 -12.99
C PRO A 324 2.28 -12.91 -12.12
N VAL A 325 1.28 -13.48 -11.47
CA VAL A 325 0.40 -12.77 -10.54
C VAL A 325 1.19 -12.36 -9.30
N TRP A 326 1.18 -11.07 -8.95
CA TRP A 326 1.69 -10.65 -7.65
C TRP A 326 0.67 -10.97 -6.56
N ARG A 327 1.11 -11.70 -5.55
CA ARG A 327 0.32 -12.07 -4.38
C ARG A 327 0.88 -11.33 -3.18
N VAL A 328 0.12 -10.38 -2.64
CA VAL A 328 0.50 -9.74 -1.39
C VAL A 328 0.45 -10.77 -0.27
N THR A 329 1.53 -10.86 0.49
CA THR A 329 1.59 -11.71 1.68
C THR A 329 1.44 -10.88 2.95
N SER A 330 0.94 -11.52 4.00
CA SER A 330 0.97 -11.00 5.36
C SER A 330 1.83 -11.91 6.22
N VAL A 331 2.60 -11.30 7.12
CA VAL A 331 3.34 -11.97 8.17
C VAL A 331 2.71 -11.56 9.49
N ALA A 332 2.33 -12.53 10.31
CA ALA A 332 1.75 -12.27 11.62
C ALA A 332 2.37 -13.24 12.63
N PHE A 333 2.72 -12.74 13.82
CA PHE A 333 3.12 -13.63 14.89
C PHE A 333 1.94 -14.52 15.30
N ASP A 334 2.22 -15.79 15.59
CA ASP A 334 1.22 -16.73 16.08
C ASP A 334 0.81 -16.38 17.52
N ALA A 335 -0.26 -16.99 18.03
CA ALA A 335 -0.68 -16.77 19.41
C ALA A 335 0.47 -17.05 20.40
N GLN A 336 0.62 -16.17 21.40
CA GLN A 336 1.68 -16.25 22.42
C GLN A 336 3.12 -16.08 21.89
N SER A 337 3.27 -15.50 20.69
CA SER A 337 4.54 -15.18 20.06
C SER A 337 4.58 -13.69 19.70
N PRO A 338 5.75 -13.01 19.77
CA PRO A 338 7.01 -13.52 20.32
C PRO A 338 6.96 -13.55 21.87
N SER A 339 7.49 -14.62 22.47
CA SER A 339 7.65 -14.78 23.92
C SER A 339 8.93 -15.60 24.22
N PRO A 340 9.46 -15.57 25.46
CA PRO A 340 10.66 -16.34 25.80
C PRO A 340 10.50 -17.87 25.64
N SER A 341 9.28 -18.39 25.57
CA SER A 341 8.98 -19.80 25.35
C SER A 341 8.49 -20.12 23.94
N ARG A 342 8.24 -19.11 23.09
CA ARG A 342 7.72 -19.33 21.74
C ARG A 342 8.07 -18.22 20.77
N LEU A 343 8.65 -18.61 19.65
CA LEU A 343 8.89 -17.74 18.51
C LEU A 343 8.38 -18.40 17.23
N ALA A 344 7.22 -17.94 16.80
CA ALA A 344 6.52 -18.44 15.63
C ALA A 344 5.77 -17.31 14.90
N ALA A 345 5.74 -17.38 13.57
CA ALA A 345 4.98 -16.48 12.73
C ALA A 345 4.39 -17.22 11.52
N ARG A 346 3.19 -16.80 11.13
CA ARG A 346 2.44 -17.32 10.00
C ARG A 346 2.63 -16.41 8.79
N VAL A 347 2.87 -17.02 7.64
CA VAL A 347 2.89 -16.35 6.33
C VAL A 347 1.72 -16.84 5.49
N GLN A 348 0.91 -15.90 5.02
CA GLN A 348 -0.31 -16.20 4.26
C GLN A 348 -0.55 -15.16 3.18
N SER A 349 -1.29 -15.55 2.15
CA SER A 349 -1.82 -14.68 1.10
C SER A 349 -3.33 -14.92 0.93
N ASP A 350 -4.00 -14.12 0.11
CA ASP A 350 -5.41 -14.35 -0.26
C ASP A 350 -5.62 -15.59 -1.17
N TRP A 351 -4.53 -16.31 -1.49
CA TRP A 351 -4.55 -17.63 -2.14
C TRP A 351 -4.33 -18.79 -1.14
N GLY A 352 -4.15 -18.47 0.14
CA GLY A 352 -3.94 -19.44 1.22
C GLY A 352 -2.55 -19.36 1.86
N PRO A 353 -2.20 -20.36 2.70
CA PRO A 353 -0.92 -20.41 3.38
C PRO A 353 0.27 -20.46 2.43
N VAL A 354 1.35 -19.77 2.80
CA VAL A 354 2.61 -19.83 2.07
C VAL A 354 3.46 -20.96 2.68
N VAL A 355 3.56 -22.09 1.98
CA VAL A 355 4.13 -23.35 2.50
C VAL A 355 5.58 -23.54 2.06
N GLY A 356 6.41 -24.13 2.92
CA GLY A 356 7.78 -24.53 2.61
C GLY A 356 8.72 -23.34 2.39
N GLN A 357 8.44 -22.18 2.97
CA GLN A 357 9.24 -20.97 2.82
C GLN A 357 9.95 -20.60 4.12
N GLU A 358 11.15 -20.05 3.99
CA GLU A 358 11.92 -19.57 5.13
C GLU A 358 11.34 -18.27 5.70
N VAL A 359 11.26 -18.22 7.02
CA VAL A 359 10.99 -17.02 7.82
C VAL A 359 12.18 -16.79 8.74
N LYS A 360 12.79 -15.61 8.60
CA LYS A 360 13.88 -15.17 9.47
C LYS A 360 13.32 -14.34 10.61
N PHE A 361 13.60 -14.75 11.84
CA PHE A 361 13.34 -13.99 13.04
C PHE A 361 14.62 -13.31 13.51
N SER A 362 14.58 -12.01 13.76
CA SER A 362 15.72 -11.23 14.26
C SER A 362 15.34 -10.43 15.49
N VAL A 363 16.21 -10.46 16.50
CA VAL A 363 16.05 -9.72 17.77
C VAL A 363 16.90 -8.47 17.71
N GLY A 364 16.28 -7.29 17.80
CA GLY A 364 16.96 -6.00 17.58
C GLY A 364 18.05 -5.67 18.60
N THR A 365 17.84 -6.05 19.87
CA THR A 365 18.73 -5.68 20.99
C THR A 365 19.97 -6.57 21.10
N SER A 366 19.84 -7.87 20.81
CA SER A 366 20.91 -8.86 20.97
C SER A 366 21.56 -9.29 19.65
N GLY A 367 20.94 -9.00 18.52
CA GLY A 367 21.34 -9.52 17.21
C GLY A 367 21.09 -11.03 17.05
N ALA A 368 20.49 -11.68 18.03
CA ALA A 368 20.14 -13.09 17.95
C ALA A 368 19.12 -13.32 16.83
N ALA A 369 19.17 -14.50 16.22
CA ALA A 369 18.30 -14.83 15.10
C ALA A 369 17.95 -16.32 15.09
N CYS A 370 16.83 -16.62 14.46
CA CYS A 370 16.39 -17.97 14.13
C CYS A 370 15.83 -17.96 12.71
N VAL A 371 16.00 -19.06 11.99
CA VAL A 371 15.32 -19.30 10.71
C VAL A 371 14.46 -20.55 10.88
N ALA A 372 13.21 -20.45 10.44
CA ALA A 372 12.28 -21.58 10.42
C ALA A 372 11.56 -21.64 9.08
N VAL A 373 11.07 -22.83 8.72
CA VAL A 373 10.34 -23.06 7.46
C VAL A 373 8.85 -23.18 7.75
N THR A 374 8.01 -22.59 6.91
CA THR A 374 6.56 -22.67 7.06
C THR A 374 6.01 -24.07 6.77
N ASP A 375 5.14 -24.56 7.65
CA ASP A 375 4.43 -25.83 7.48
C ASP A 375 3.23 -25.71 6.52
N SER A 376 2.39 -26.76 6.44
CA SER A 376 1.19 -26.80 5.59
C SER A 376 0.14 -25.75 5.94
N THR A 377 0.21 -25.16 7.14
CA THR A 377 -0.65 -24.08 7.60
C THR A 377 0.00 -22.70 7.42
N GLY A 378 1.21 -22.65 6.85
CA GLY A 378 1.99 -21.43 6.68
C GLY A 378 2.70 -20.98 7.95
N LEU A 379 2.74 -21.81 8.99
CA LEU A 379 3.35 -21.46 10.28
C LEU A 379 4.83 -21.85 10.29
N ALA A 380 5.72 -20.89 10.53
CA ALA A 380 7.13 -21.13 10.80
C ALA A 380 7.38 -20.99 12.30
N THR A 381 7.95 -22.02 12.93
CA THR A 381 8.25 -22.04 14.37
C THR A 381 9.72 -22.35 14.61
N CYS A 382 10.39 -21.53 15.41
CA CYS A 382 11.77 -21.76 15.79
C CYS A 382 11.91 -23.02 16.66
N ALA A 383 12.69 -23.99 16.18
CA ALA A 383 13.00 -25.19 16.96
C ALA A 383 13.98 -24.91 18.11
N SER A 384 14.94 -24.01 17.90
CA SER A 384 15.87 -23.53 18.91
C SER A 384 15.64 -22.05 19.14
N LEU A 385 15.06 -21.72 20.28
CA LEU A 385 14.74 -20.33 20.62
C LEU A 385 16.03 -19.57 20.97
N PRO A 386 16.29 -18.41 20.36
CA PRO A 386 17.29 -17.49 20.89
C PRO A 386 16.83 -16.98 22.26
N THR A 387 17.76 -16.48 23.08
CA THR A 387 17.38 -15.79 24.31
C THR A 387 16.60 -14.52 23.96
N LEU A 388 15.32 -14.50 24.35
CA LEU A 388 14.41 -13.37 24.18
C LEU A 388 14.13 -12.76 25.55
N ARG A 389 14.44 -11.47 25.72
CA ARG A 389 14.13 -10.73 26.94
C ARG A 389 12.79 -10.02 26.78
N ALA A 390 12.12 -9.75 27.89
CA ALA A 390 10.90 -8.97 27.87
C ALA A 390 11.12 -7.64 27.14
N ARG A 391 10.18 -7.26 26.28
CA ARG A 391 10.23 -6.04 25.46
C ARG A 391 11.36 -5.97 24.43
N ASP A 392 12.08 -7.06 24.17
CA ASP A 392 12.92 -7.12 22.98
C ASP A 392 12.07 -6.92 21.72
N GLU A 393 12.56 -6.14 20.77
CA GLU A 393 11.92 -5.97 19.47
C GLU A 393 12.31 -7.15 18.58
N VAL A 394 11.31 -7.91 18.13
CA VAL A 394 11.53 -9.08 17.27
C VAL A 394 10.82 -8.87 15.94
N THR A 395 11.55 -9.07 14.85
CA THR A 395 11.05 -8.99 13.49
C THR A 395 11.03 -10.36 12.85
N ALA A 396 9.84 -10.82 12.44
CA ALA A 396 9.67 -11.96 11.54
C ALA A 396 9.66 -11.45 10.10
N SER A 397 10.53 -11.98 9.24
CA SER A 397 10.71 -11.54 7.86
C SER A 397 10.62 -12.71 6.89
N TYR A 398 9.77 -12.55 5.87
CA TYR A 398 9.67 -13.43 4.71
C TYR A 398 10.19 -12.70 3.48
N ALA A 399 11.16 -13.31 2.78
CA ALA A 399 11.87 -12.69 1.66
C ALA A 399 11.09 -12.65 0.33
N GLY A 400 9.91 -13.28 0.27
CA GLY A 400 9.19 -13.51 -0.98
C GLY A 400 9.56 -14.83 -1.65
N SER A 401 8.77 -15.25 -2.62
CA SER A 401 9.04 -16.41 -3.47
C SER A 401 8.42 -16.23 -4.85
N SER A 402 8.90 -16.98 -5.84
CA SER A 402 8.44 -16.82 -7.22
C SER A 402 8.34 -18.16 -7.93
N SER A 403 7.39 -18.25 -8.84
CA SER A 403 7.21 -19.32 -9.83
C SER A 403 6.92 -18.70 -11.20
N ALA A 404 6.66 -19.54 -12.21
CA ALA A 404 6.21 -19.05 -13.51
C ALA A 404 4.84 -18.35 -13.44
N ASP A 405 3.99 -18.73 -12.47
CA ASP A 405 2.60 -18.29 -12.40
C ASP A 405 2.38 -17.15 -11.41
N PHE A 406 3.22 -17.03 -10.38
CA PHE A 406 3.03 -16.03 -9.34
C PHE A 406 4.32 -15.59 -8.65
N VAL A 407 4.26 -14.42 -8.03
CA VAL A 407 5.26 -13.88 -7.11
C VAL A 407 4.57 -13.62 -5.78
N ASN A 408 4.95 -14.34 -4.73
CA ASN A 408 4.59 -13.98 -3.37
C ASN A 408 5.51 -12.84 -2.93
N LEU A 409 4.91 -11.68 -2.67
CA LEU A 409 5.66 -10.49 -2.30
C LEU A 409 6.27 -10.62 -0.89
N PRO A 410 7.45 -10.03 -0.64
CA PRO A 410 8.07 -10.05 0.68
C PRO A 410 7.21 -9.33 1.72
N GLY A 411 7.35 -9.75 2.98
CA GLY A 411 6.61 -9.18 4.09
C GLY A 411 7.38 -9.32 5.40
N SER A 412 7.10 -8.43 6.35
CA SER A 412 7.70 -8.50 7.67
C SER A 412 6.76 -7.97 8.73
N ARG A 413 6.88 -8.50 9.95
CA ARG A 413 6.15 -8.01 11.11
C ARG A 413 7.09 -7.89 12.28
N THR A 414 7.00 -6.74 12.96
CA THR A 414 7.71 -6.50 14.20
C THR A 414 6.73 -6.46 15.37
N ALA A 415 7.11 -7.08 16.47
CA ALA A 415 6.39 -7.04 17.74
C ALA A 415 7.38 -7.06 18.90
N LEU A 416 6.94 -6.55 20.05
CA LEU A 416 7.68 -6.68 21.29
C LEU A 416 7.47 -8.09 21.86
N VAL A 417 8.54 -8.69 22.39
CA VAL A 417 8.46 -9.91 23.20
C VAL A 417 7.51 -9.65 24.36
N ALA A 418 6.41 -10.42 24.38
CA ALA A 418 5.54 -10.46 25.53
C ALA A 418 6.36 -10.91 26.73
N SER A 419 6.23 -10.20 27.85
CA SER A 419 6.67 -10.73 29.14
C SER A 419 6.06 -12.12 29.32
N LEU A 420 6.79 -13.05 29.93
CA LEU A 420 6.17 -14.32 30.34
C LEU A 420 4.89 -13.96 31.11
N ALA A 421 3.79 -14.67 30.88
CA ALA A 421 2.65 -14.55 31.77
C ALA A 421 3.18 -14.79 33.19
N CYS A 422 2.89 -13.87 34.11
CA CYS A 422 3.39 -13.86 35.49
C CYS A 422 4.85 -13.40 35.70
N ASP A 423 5.57 -12.94 34.68
CA ASP A 423 6.89 -12.30 34.82
C ASP A 423 6.70 -10.78 34.72
N ILE A 424 6.53 -10.14 35.87
CA ILE A 424 6.15 -8.74 35.97
C ILE A 424 7.37 -7.84 35.88
N ASP A 425 8.51 -8.26 36.45
CA ASP A 425 9.74 -7.48 36.42
C ASP A 425 10.57 -7.70 35.12
N GLY A 426 10.18 -8.68 34.30
CA GLY A 426 10.72 -8.91 32.97
C GLY A 426 12.07 -9.62 32.98
N ASN A 427 12.43 -10.29 34.08
CA ASN A 427 13.72 -10.96 34.25
C ASN A 427 13.78 -12.36 33.60
N GLY A 428 12.68 -12.84 33.01
CA GLY A 428 12.57 -14.13 32.34
C GLY A 428 12.30 -15.31 33.28
N SER A 429 12.04 -15.05 34.57
CA SER A 429 11.66 -16.03 35.57
C SER A 429 10.40 -15.56 36.28
N VAL A 430 9.44 -16.45 36.52
CA VAL A 430 8.36 -16.17 37.48
C VAL A 430 8.91 -16.45 38.87
N ASP A 431 9.07 -15.41 39.69
CA ASP A 431 9.53 -15.48 41.06
C ASP A 431 8.70 -14.64 42.05
N ARG A 432 9.14 -14.61 43.32
CA ARG A 432 8.43 -13.93 44.41
C ARG A 432 8.18 -12.45 44.12
N ASN A 433 9.07 -11.78 43.40
CA ASN A 433 8.92 -10.36 43.09
C ASN A 433 7.74 -10.14 42.15
N ASP A 434 7.56 -11.05 41.20
CA ASP A 434 6.43 -11.02 40.27
C ASP A 434 5.11 -11.29 40.98
N ILE A 435 5.07 -12.34 41.82
CA ILE A 435 3.88 -12.65 42.64
C ILE A 435 3.54 -11.46 43.55
N GLY A 436 4.55 -10.85 44.18
CA GLY A 436 4.39 -9.65 44.99
C GLY A 436 3.81 -8.47 44.21
N ALA A 437 4.26 -8.29 42.96
CA ALA A 437 3.78 -7.22 42.09
C ALA A 437 2.32 -7.44 41.62
N ILE A 438 1.91 -8.70 41.37
CA ILE A 438 0.52 -9.06 41.06
C ILE A 438 -0.37 -8.83 42.29
N VAL A 439 0.05 -9.32 43.46
CA VAL A 439 -0.69 -9.13 44.72
C VAL A 439 -0.86 -7.65 45.04
N ALA A 440 0.16 -6.83 44.84
CA ALA A 440 0.09 -5.38 45.04
C ALA A 440 -0.80 -4.64 44.02
N ALA A 441 -1.16 -5.29 42.91
CA ALA A 441 -1.99 -4.75 41.85
C ALA A 441 -3.44 -5.26 41.88
N ILE A 442 -3.81 -6.15 42.81
CA ILE A 442 -5.17 -6.70 42.92
C ILE A 442 -6.23 -5.58 42.95
N GLY A 443 -7.26 -5.75 42.13
CA GLY A 443 -8.37 -4.80 41.99
C GLY A 443 -8.13 -3.67 40.98
N LYS A 444 -6.95 -3.62 40.35
CA LYS A 444 -6.67 -2.65 39.28
C LYS A 444 -7.10 -3.19 37.91
N PRO A 445 -7.66 -2.34 37.03
CA PRO A 445 -7.88 -2.69 35.64
C PRO A 445 -6.54 -2.78 34.91
N VAL A 446 -6.44 -3.71 33.96
CA VAL A 446 -5.22 -3.97 33.19
C VAL A 446 -5.54 -4.12 31.70
N ALA A 447 -4.57 -3.80 30.85
CA ALA A 447 -4.74 -3.92 29.41
C ALA A 447 -4.67 -5.41 29.00
N ALA A 448 -5.36 -5.77 27.92
CA ALA A 448 -5.30 -7.12 27.38
C ALA A 448 -3.85 -7.55 27.09
N GLY A 449 -3.43 -8.70 27.64
CA GLY A 449 -2.07 -9.24 27.49
C GLY A 449 -1.05 -8.72 28.52
N ASP A 450 -1.47 -8.00 29.56
CA ASP A 450 -0.62 -7.66 30.71
C ASP A 450 -0.21 -8.93 31.47
N ALA A 451 1.07 -9.06 31.84
CA ALA A 451 1.56 -10.24 32.55
C ALA A 451 0.93 -10.45 33.94
N ARG A 452 0.27 -9.42 34.50
CA ARG A 452 -0.47 -9.50 35.77
C ARG A 452 -1.87 -10.10 35.63
N ASP A 453 -2.39 -10.21 34.41
CA ASP A 453 -3.71 -10.78 34.09
C ASP A 453 -3.51 -12.14 33.44
N ALA A 454 -3.28 -13.14 34.29
CA ALA A 454 -2.89 -14.47 33.86
C ALA A 454 -4.10 -15.28 33.35
N ASP A 455 -5.31 -15.01 33.84
CA ASP A 455 -6.55 -15.64 33.38
C ASP A 455 -7.31 -14.85 32.29
N GLY A 456 -6.96 -13.59 32.05
CA GLY A 456 -7.40 -12.80 30.91
C GLY A 456 -8.77 -12.16 31.10
N ASP A 457 -9.22 -11.96 32.34
CA ASP A 457 -10.53 -11.38 32.66
C ASP A 457 -10.56 -9.83 32.62
N GLY A 458 -9.40 -9.21 32.34
CA GLY A 458 -9.22 -7.77 32.25
C GLY A 458 -8.95 -7.09 33.60
N ARG A 459 -8.73 -7.85 34.67
CA ARG A 459 -8.45 -7.34 36.02
C ARG A 459 -7.36 -8.16 36.70
N THR A 460 -6.57 -7.50 37.54
CA THR A 460 -5.65 -8.23 38.41
C THR A 460 -6.40 -8.77 39.64
N SER A 461 -6.30 -10.07 39.90
CA SER A 461 -7.04 -10.76 40.94
C SER A 461 -6.19 -11.76 41.74
N ILE A 462 -6.79 -12.35 42.79
CA ILE A 462 -6.17 -13.45 43.54
C ILE A 462 -6.07 -14.72 42.67
N SER A 463 -6.95 -14.87 41.67
CA SER A 463 -6.89 -15.98 40.70
C SER A 463 -5.57 -15.91 39.92
N ASP A 464 -5.20 -14.71 39.44
CA ASP A 464 -3.94 -14.47 38.74
C ASP A 464 -2.74 -14.78 39.62
N ALA A 465 -2.71 -14.25 40.84
CA ALA A 465 -1.60 -14.50 41.76
C ALA A 465 -1.40 -16.00 42.04
N ARG A 466 -2.50 -16.76 42.19
CA ARG A 466 -2.45 -18.22 42.37
C ARG A 466 -1.96 -18.93 41.13
N MET A 467 -2.50 -18.59 39.96
CA MET A 467 -2.05 -19.15 38.68
C MET A 467 -0.56 -18.90 38.45
N CYS A 468 -0.10 -17.70 38.79
CA CYS A 468 1.28 -17.29 38.66
C CYS A 468 2.21 -17.98 39.65
N THR A 469 1.75 -18.19 40.89
CA THR A 469 2.51 -18.95 41.90
C THR A 469 2.78 -20.38 41.43
N LEU A 470 1.82 -21.01 40.73
CA LEU A 470 1.98 -22.35 40.15
C LEU A 470 2.97 -22.41 38.97
N ARG A 471 3.30 -21.25 38.39
CA ARG A 471 4.25 -21.13 37.27
C ARG A 471 5.65 -20.72 37.73
N CYS A 472 5.87 -20.71 39.04
CA CYS A 472 7.16 -20.40 39.61
C CYS A 472 8.28 -21.26 39.04
N THR A 473 9.41 -20.62 38.75
CA THR A 473 10.60 -21.29 38.21
C THR A 473 11.72 -21.47 39.23
N LYS A 474 11.59 -20.90 40.43
CA LYS A 474 12.56 -20.99 41.55
C LYS A 474 11.92 -21.69 42.76
N GLU A 475 12.72 -22.27 43.66
CA GLU A 475 12.21 -23.09 44.78
C GLU A 475 11.35 -22.33 45.83
N GLN A 476 11.11 -21.01 45.70
CA GLN A 476 10.46 -20.17 46.73
C GLN A 476 9.53 -19.06 46.18
N CYS A 477 8.43 -19.40 45.49
CA CYS A 477 7.46 -18.39 45.02
C CYS A 477 6.33 -18.02 45.97
N ALA A 478 6.06 -18.79 47.01
CA ALA A 478 5.14 -18.39 48.06
C ALA A 478 5.94 -17.98 49.30
N PRO A 479 5.48 -16.98 50.08
CA PRO A 479 6.05 -16.69 51.38
C PRO A 479 6.02 -17.90 52.32
#